data_AF-A0A0D2I370-F1
#
_entry.id   AF-A0A0D2I370-F1
#
_cell.length_a   1.000
_cell.length_b   1.000
_cell.length_c   1.000
_cell.angle_alpha   90.00
_cell.angle_beta   90.00
_cell.angle_gamma   90.00
#
_symmetry.space_group_name_H-M   'P 1'
#
loop_
_entity.id
_entity.type
_entity.pdbx_description
1 polymer ?
#
loop_
_entity_poly.entity_id
_entity_poly.type
_entity_poly.pdbx_seq_one_letter_code
_entity_poly.pdbx_strand_id
1 'polypeptide(L)'
;MYTINLLSIWITISLFAIASANPIVRKSLNPKLLGIRSPLTNSAFAEDWPTNVVMVGGSQTYGMWVPTDGTWYDLGGIECLGLPAYAIGDCNDITIDQIGVVAGYGPCSFVGKNGYSSTIPGNPGDGYYTVGPPQNIMSAACGPA
;
A
#
# COMPACT_ATOMS: atom_id res chain seq x y z
N MET A 1 -19.57 36.82 45.80
CA MET A 1 -19.41 36.80 44.32
C MET A 1 -17.93 36.77 43.90
N TYR A 2 -17.05 36.06 44.63
CA TYR A 2 -15.61 35.96 44.32
C TYR A 2 -15.19 34.55 43.88
N THR A 3 -15.96 33.53 44.28
CA THR A 3 -15.67 32.11 44.02
C THR A 3 -15.96 31.69 42.58
N ILE A 4 -16.92 32.33 41.91
CA ILE A 4 -17.29 32.03 40.52
C ILE A 4 -16.20 32.49 39.53
N ASN A 5 -15.53 33.61 39.83
CA ASN A 5 -14.47 34.16 38.97
C ASN A 5 -13.16 33.38 39.04
N LEU A 6 -12.91 32.67 40.15
CA LEU A 6 -11.74 31.80 40.27
C LEU A 6 -11.92 30.52 39.44
N LEU A 7 -13.12 29.96 39.40
CA LEU A 7 -13.40 28.71 38.66
C LEU A 7 -13.25 28.89 37.13
N SER A 8 -13.63 30.05 36.59
CA SER A 8 -13.53 30.35 35.16
C SER A 8 -12.09 30.55 34.68
N ILE A 9 -11.18 30.99 35.57
CA ILE A 9 -9.74 31.11 35.27
C ILE A 9 -9.08 29.73 35.21
N TRP A 10 -9.52 28.78 36.04
CA TRP A 10 -8.97 27.42 36.00
C TRP A 10 -9.38 26.65 34.73
N ILE A 11 -10.63 26.83 34.27
CA ILE A 11 -11.13 26.14 33.07
C ILE A 11 -10.41 26.63 31.80
N THR A 12 -10.13 27.93 31.69
CA THR A 12 -9.40 28.48 30.54
C THR A 12 -7.93 28.09 30.52
N ILE A 13 -7.28 27.92 31.68
CA ILE A 13 -5.90 27.43 31.76
C ILE A 13 -5.81 25.94 31.34
N SER A 14 -6.80 25.11 31.70
CA SER A 14 -6.82 23.70 31.28
C SER A 14 -7.08 23.48 29.78
N LEU A 15 -7.75 24.42 29.09
CA LEU A 15 -8.00 24.35 27.64
C LEU A 15 -6.82 24.84 26.79
N PHE A 16 -5.90 25.61 27.38
CA PHE A 16 -4.67 26.07 26.73
C PHE A 16 -3.46 25.14 26.92
N ALA A 17 -3.64 24.00 27.61
CA ALA A 17 -2.64 22.95 27.73
C ALA A 17 -2.54 22.13 26.42
N ILE A 18 -1.96 22.78 25.41
CA ILE A 18 -0.91 22.22 24.56
C ILE A 18 -1.26 20.86 23.94
N ALA A 19 -2.10 20.88 22.90
CA ALA A 19 -1.93 19.96 21.79
C ALA A 19 -0.70 20.40 20.97
N SER A 20 0.51 20.25 21.51
CA SER A 20 1.71 20.28 20.68
C SER A 20 1.76 18.96 19.95
N ALA A 21 1.13 18.91 18.77
CA ALA A 21 1.48 17.92 17.78
C ALA A 21 2.95 18.15 17.46
N ASN A 22 3.85 17.40 18.11
CA ASN A 22 5.24 17.35 17.70
C ASN A 22 5.21 17.05 16.21
N PRO A 23 5.78 17.91 15.35
CA PRO A 23 5.84 17.58 13.94
C PRO A 23 6.56 16.24 13.86
N ILE A 24 5.88 15.23 13.31
CA ILE A 24 6.51 13.96 12.97
C ILE A 24 7.51 14.33 11.88
N VAL A 25 8.74 14.64 12.30
CA VAL A 25 9.88 14.73 11.40
C VAL A 25 10.07 13.32 10.88
N ARG A 26 9.43 13.00 9.74
CA ARG A 26 9.71 11.78 9.01
C ARG A 26 11.22 11.79 8.82
N LYS A 27 11.90 10.85 9.46
CA LYS A 27 13.32 10.61 9.27
C LYS A 27 13.50 10.57 7.76
N SER A 28 14.16 11.61 7.22
CA SER A 28 14.36 11.77 5.78
C SER A 28 14.80 10.41 5.25
N LEU A 29 13.98 9.84 4.34
CA LEU A 29 14.28 8.59 3.68
C LEU A 29 15.66 8.76 3.09
N ASN A 30 16.66 8.09 3.67
CA ASN A 30 18.03 8.20 3.18
C ASN A 30 18.00 7.78 1.71
N PRO A 31 18.28 8.68 0.75
CA PRO A 31 18.17 8.33 -0.66
C PRO A 31 19.17 7.24 -1.05
N LYS A 32 20.20 6.99 -0.22
CA LYS A 32 21.14 5.86 -0.38
C LYS A 32 20.58 4.51 0.07
N LEU A 33 19.48 4.48 0.83
CA LEU A 33 18.72 3.27 1.19
C LEU A 33 17.56 3.00 0.23
N LEU A 34 17.25 3.95 -0.67
CA LEU A 34 16.37 3.73 -1.81
C LEU A 34 17.18 3.01 -2.89
N GLY A 35 17.51 1.75 -2.64
CA GLY A 35 18.06 0.89 -3.68
C GLY A 35 17.04 0.78 -4.81
N ILE A 36 17.48 1.01 -6.05
CA ILE A 36 16.70 0.61 -7.22
C ILE A 36 16.51 -0.90 -7.07
N ARG A 37 15.29 -1.32 -6.69
CA ARG A 37 14.96 -2.73 -6.61
C ARG A 37 15.14 -3.30 -8.01
N SER A 38 15.95 -4.35 -8.14
CA SER A 38 16.14 -5.05 -9.39
C SER A 38 14.78 -5.38 -10.02
N PRO A 39 14.64 -5.35 -11.35
CA PRO A 39 13.38 -5.68 -11.99
C PRO A 39 12.89 -7.04 -11.49
N LEU A 40 11.59 -7.11 -11.18
CA LEU A 40 10.95 -8.37 -10.78
C LEU A 40 11.14 -9.37 -11.92
N THR A 41 11.94 -10.42 -11.69
CA THR A 41 12.16 -11.47 -12.69
C THR A 41 11.30 -12.67 -12.35
N ASN A 42 10.77 -13.34 -13.38
CA ASN A 42 9.90 -14.53 -13.25
C ASN A 42 10.51 -15.65 -12.38
N SER A 43 11.85 -15.68 -12.25
CA SER A 43 12.56 -16.66 -11.42
C SER A 43 12.26 -16.56 -9.92
N ALA A 44 11.83 -15.40 -9.42
CA ALA A 44 11.42 -15.24 -8.03
C ALA A 44 10.05 -15.90 -7.71
N PHE A 45 9.36 -16.42 -8.72
CA PHE A 45 7.97 -16.89 -8.63
C PHE A 45 7.78 -18.34 -9.11
N ALA A 46 8.87 -19.05 -9.40
CA ALA A 46 8.84 -20.27 -10.19
C ALA A 46 8.51 -21.55 -9.42
N GLU A 47 8.61 -21.58 -8.08
CA GLU A 47 8.64 -22.87 -7.38
C GLU A 47 7.35 -23.32 -6.70
N ASP A 48 6.37 -22.45 -6.38
CA ASP A 48 5.13 -22.95 -5.76
C ASP A 48 3.83 -22.21 -6.15
N TRP A 49 3.83 -20.91 -6.48
CA TRP A 49 2.61 -20.16 -6.83
C TRP A 49 2.90 -19.09 -7.90
N PRO A 50 2.22 -19.10 -9.07
CA PRO A 50 2.38 -18.05 -10.05
C PRO A 50 1.66 -16.79 -9.57
N THR A 51 2.40 -15.76 -9.12
CA THR A 51 1.83 -14.44 -8.85
C THR A 51 2.06 -13.54 -10.07
N ASN A 52 1.07 -12.74 -10.46
CA ASN A 52 1.21 -11.77 -11.54
C ASN A 52 1.21 -10.32 -11.05
N VAL A 53 0.87 -10.09 -9.78
CA VAL A 53 0.95 -8.78 -9.14
C VAL A 53 1.83 -8.87 -7.90
N VAL A 54 2.71 -7.89 -7.76
CA VAL A 54 3.59 -7.73 -6.60
C VAL A 54 3.32 -6.38 -5.97
N MET A 55 3.12 -6.36 -4.67
CA MET A 55 2.83 -5.16 -3.91
C MET A 55 3.89 -4.94 -2.84
N VAL A 56 4.18 -3.69 -2.52
CA VAL A 56 5.06 -3.31 -1.43
C VAL A 56 4.24 -2.56 -0.40
N GLY A 57 4.39 -2.96 0.87
CA GLY A 57 3.83 -2.30 2.04
C GLY A 57 4.95 -2.02 3.05
N GLY A 58 5.41 -0.77 3.09
CA GLY A 58 6.56 -0.35 3.89
C GLY A 58 7.86 -1.02 3.43
N SER A 59 8.34 -1.99 4.20
CA SER A 59 9.57 -2.76 3.87
C SER A 59 9.28 -4.18 3.38
N GLN A 60 8.01 -4.60 3.41
CA GLN A 60 7.60 -5.95 3.06
C GLN A 60 7.11 -6.01 1.61
N THR A 61 7.31 -7.16 0.98
CA THR A 61 6.85 -7.45 -0.38
C THR A 61 5.82 -8.56 -0.31
N TYR A 62 4.71 -8.36 -1.02
CA TYR A 62 3.58 -9.28 -1.10
C TYR A 62 3.34 -9.66 -2.56
N GLY A 63 2.93 -10.90 -2.80
CA GLY A 63 2.50 -11.38 -4.11
C GLY A 63 1.04 -11.80 -4.07
N MET A 64 0.34 -11.61 -5.19
CA MET A 64 -1.00 -12.16 -5.41
C MET A 64 -1.20 -12.55 -6.88
N TRP A 65 -2.20 -13.39 -7.11
CA TRP A 65 -2.66 -13.74 -8.46
C TRP A 65 -4.05 -13.14 -8.72
N VAL A 66 -4.15 -12.35 -9.79
CA VAL A 66 -5.42 -11.81 -10.30
C VAL A 66 -5.68 -12.42 -11.67
N PRO A 67 -6.81 -13.10 -11.91
CA PRO A 67 -7.13 -13.64 -13.22
C PRO A 67 -7.08 -12.58 -14.33
N THR A 68 -6.55 -12.96 -15.50
CA THR A 68 -6.32 -12.05 -16.64
C THR A 68 -7.49 -12.01 -17.62
N ASP A 69 -8.72 -12.13 -17.12
CA ASP A 69 -9.96 -12.22 -17.90
C ASP A 69 -10.70 -10.88 -18.04
N GLY A 70 -10.12 -9.79 -17.55
CA GLY A 70 -10.72 -8.45 -17.52
C GLY A 70 -11.76 -8.24 -16.41
N THR A 71 -12.06 -9.28 -15.62
CA THR A 71 -13.05 -9.19 -14.54
C THR A 71 -12.47 -8.48 -13.32
N TRP A 72 -13.32 -7.70 -12.64
CA TRP A 72 -12.96 -7.08 -11.36
C TRP A 72 -13.09 -8.08 -10.21
N TYR A 73 -12.02 -8.24 -9.45
CA TYR A 73 -11.95 -9.09 -8.27
C TYR A 73 -11.80 -8.23 -7.00
N ASP A 74 -12.53 -8.59 -5.95
CA ASP A 74 -12.35 -8.05 -4.61
C ASP A 74 -11.11 -8.69 -3.97
N LEU A 75 -10.15 -7.86 -3.57
CA LEU A 75 -8.91 -8.32 -2.95
C LEU A 75 -9.11 -8.79 -1.50
N GLY A 76 -10.30 -8.60 -0.92
CA GLY A 76 -10.70 -9.24 0.34
C GLY A 76 -10.98 -10.73 0.22
N GLY A 77 -11.16 -11.24 -1.00
CA GLY A 77 -11.30 -12.67 -1.28
C GLY A 77 -10.01 -13.33 -1.80
N ILE A 78 -8.90 -12.58 -1.83
CA ILE A 78 -7.61 -13.02 -2.37
C ILE A 78 -6.57 -12.96 -1.25
N GLU A 79 -5.93 -14.09 -0.99
CA GLU A 79 -4.81 -14.16 -0.04
C GLU A 79 -3.54 -13.57 -0.64
N CYS A 80 -2.91 -12.68 0.13
CA CYS A 80 -1.61 -12.12 -0.16
C CYS A 80 -0.52 -12.98 0.47
N LEU A 81 0.54 -13.23 -0.30
CA LEU A 81 1.70 -14.01 0.13
C LEU A 81 2.86 -13.08 0.45
N GLY A 82 3.21 -12.94 1.72
CA GLY A 82 4.44 -12.28 2.15
C GLY A 82 5.68 -13.11 1.80
N LEU A 83 6.73 -12.47 1.28
CA LEU A 83 8.06 -13.10 1.08
C LEU A 83 9.11 -12.47 2.01
N PRO A 84 10.08 -13.24 2.56
CA PRO A 84 10.33 -14.67 2.36
C PRO A 84 9.58 -15.59 3.35
N ALA A 85 8.95 -15.02 4.37
CA ALA A 85 8.11 -15.77 5.31
C ALA A 85 6.64 -15.62 4.86
N TYR A 86 5.98 -16.73 4.55
CA TYR A 86 4.57 -16.79 4.16
C TYR A 86 3.68 -16.16 5.24
N ALA A 87 3.51 -14.85 5.20
CA ALA A 87 2.41 -14.17 5.87
C ALA A 87 1.22 -14.28 4.93
N ILE A 88 0.15 -14.92 5.40
CA ILE A 88 -1.10 -15.15 4.67
C ILE A 88 -2.15 -14.26 5.31
N GLY A 89 -2.80 -13.43 4.51
CA GLY A 89 -3.92 -12.59 4.91
C GLY A 89 -4.54 -11.92 3.70
N ASP A 90 -5.73 -11.34 3.88
CA ASP A 90 -6.47 -10.74 2.78
C ASP A 90 -5.68 -9.56 2.18
N CYS A 91 -5.56 -9.53 0.85
CA CYS A 91 -4.76 -8.53 0.16
C CYS A 91 -5.26 -7.09 0.37
N ASN A 92 -6.55 -6.92 0.67
CA ASN A 92 -7.13 -5.61 0.95
C ASN A 92 -6.82 -5.08 2.35
N ASP A 93 -6.35 -5.90 3.30
CA ASP A 93 -6.02 -5.44 4.66
C ASP A 93 -4.65 -4.76 4.74
N ILE A 94 -3.81 -4.99 3.73
CA ILE A 94 -2.44 -4.50 3.69
C ILE A 94 -2.41 -3.08 3.12
N THR A 95 -1.72 -2.17 3.81
CA THR A 95 -1.44 -0.84 3.28
C THR A 95 -0.30 -0.90 2.27
N ILE A 96 -0.60 -0.54 1.02
CA ILE A 96 0.31 -0.63 -0.12
C ILE A 96 0.84 0.75 -0.48
N ASP A 97 2.15 0.85 -0.67
CA ASP A 97 2.83 2.03 -1.19
C ASP A 97 3.29 1.87 -2.64
N GLN A 98 3.46 0.64 -3.13
CA GLN A 98 3.83 0.39 -4.52
C GLN A 98 3.21 -0.89 -5.09
N ILE A 99 2.92 -0.91 -6.38
CA ILE A 99 2.41 -2.07 -7.12
C ILE A 99 3.26 -2.27 -8.38
N GLY A 100 3.62 -3.52 -8.65
CA GLY A 100 4.23 -3.96 -9.90
C GLY A 100 3.42 -5.09 -10.51
N VAL A 101 3.41 -5.16 -11.83
CA VAL A 101 2.74 -6.23 -12.60
C VAL A 101 3.81 -7.00 -13.35
N VAL A 102 3.78 -8.32 -13.27
CA VAL A 102 4.71 -9.20 -13.97
C VAL A 102 4.52 -9.07 -15.47
N ALA A 103 5.63 -9.07 -16.21
CA ALA A 103 5.62 -8.89 -17.65
C ALA A 103 4.69 -9.90 -18.37
N GLY A 104 3.79 -9.40 -19.21
CA GLY A 104 2.88 -10.25 -20.00
C GLY A 104 1.56 -10.63 -19.31
N TYR A 105 1.34 -10.19 -18.07
CA TYR A 105 0.07 -10.41 -17.35
C TYR A 105 -0.76 -9.13 -17.19
N GLY A 106 -0.26 -7.99 -17.65
CA GLY A 106 -0.98 -6.73 -17.70
C GLY A 106 -1.72 -6.49 -19.03
N PRO A 107 -2.44 -5.36 -19.17
CA PRO A 107 -2.57 -4.32 -18.16
C PRO A 107 -3.43 -4.79 -16.97
N CYS A 108 -3.10 -4.29 -15.77
CA CYS A 108 -3.92 -4.48 -14.58
C CYS A 108 -4.38 -3.14 -14.02
N SER A 109 -5.68 -3.01 -13.77
CA SER A 109 -6.29 -1.86 -13.13
C SER A 109 -6.52 -2.14 -11.66
N PHE A 110 -6.30 -1.13 -10.81
CA PHE A 110 -6.42 -1.23 -9.36
C PHE A 110 -7.26 -0.09 -8.82
N VAL A 111 -8.09 -0.37 -7.82
CA VAL A 111 -8.83 0.65 -7.05
C VAL A 111 -8.47 0.55 -5.58
N GLY A 112 -8.08 1.66 -4.98
CA GLY A 112 -7.76 1.78 -3.56
C GLY A 112 -8.87 2.43 -2.74
N LYS A 113 -8.83 2.18 -1.44
CA LYS A 113 -9.83 2.64 -0.47
C LYS A 113 -9.99 4.16 -0.40
N ASN A 114 -8.89 4.89 -0.59
CA ASN A 114 -8.82 6.36 -0.51
C ASN A 114 -8.84 7.02 -1.90
N GLY A 115 -9.50 6.39 -2.88
CA GLY A 115 -9.70 6.94 -4.22
C GLY A 115 -8.51 6.77 -5.17
N TYR A 116 -7.51 5.96 -4.81
CA TYR A 116 -6.49 5.55 -5.78
C TYR A 116 -7.13 4.78 -6.91
N SER A 117 -6.78 5.11 -8.15
CA SER A 117 -7.13 4.34 -9.33
C SER A 117 -6.00 4.45 -10.34
N SER A 118 -5.52 3.32 -10.82
CA SER A 118 -4.42 3.29 -11.79
C SER A 118 -4.46 2.01 -12.61
N THR A 119 -4.02 2.12 -13.86
CA THR A 119 -3.79 0.98 -14.75
C THR A 119 -2.29 0.83 -14.99
N ILE A 120 -1.76 -0.32 -14.62
CA ILE A 120 -0.35 -0.67 -14.75
C ILE A 120 -0.20 -1.60 -15.96
N PRO A 121 0.62 -1.25 -16.97
CA PRO A 121 0.66 -1.99 -18.22
C PRO A 121 1.32 -3.37 -18.10
N GLY A 122 2.27 -3.57 -17.19
CA GLY A 122 2.94 -4.86 -17.02
C GLY A 122 3.88 -5.20 -18.18
N ASN A 123 4.66 -4.23 -18.65
CA ASN A 123 5.72 -4.45 -19.63
C ASN A 123 7.04 -4.84 -18.94
N PRO A 124 7.94 -5.55 -19.64
CA PRO A 124 9.29 -5.79 -19.16
C PRO A 124 10.02 -4.48 -18.81
N GLY A 125 10.50 -4.37 -17.57
CA GLY A 125 11.30 -3.23 -17.11
C GLY A 125 10.52 -2.09 -16.45
N ASP A 126 9.18 -2.16 -16.38
CA ASP A 126 8.35 -1.10 -15.76
C ASP A 126 8.60 -0.95 -14.24
N GLY A 127 8.97 -2.03 -13.57
CA GLY A 127 9.25 -2.01 -12.13
C GLY A 127 8.00 -1.78 -11.29
N TYR A 128 8.10 -0.86 -10.33
CA TYR A 128 7.05 -0.55 -9.36
C TYR A 128 6.44 0.84 -9.60
N TYR A 129 5.13 0.91 -9.49
CA TYR A 129 4.33 2.14 -9.56
C TYR A 129 3.89 2.56 -8.16
N THR A 130 4.00 3.85 -7.86
CA THR A 130 3.65 4.39 -6.54
C THR A 130 2.13 4.46 -6.34
N VAL A 131 1.70 4.02 -5.15
CA VAL A 131 0.35 4.21 -4.61
C VAL A 131 0.38 5.42 -3.67
N GLY A 132 -0.13 6.55 -4.14
CA GLY A 132 -0.10 7.82 -3.40
C GLY A 132 -1.50 8.34 -3.04
N PRO A 133 -1.82 8.57 -1.75
CA PRO A 133 -1.08 8.16 -0.55
C PRO A 133 -1.10 6.63 -0.36
N PRO A 134 -0.18 6.04 0.42
CA PRO A 134 -0.22 4.62 0.75
C PRO A 134 -1.57 4.24 1.36
N GLN A 135 -2.17 3.17 0.84
CA GLN A 135 -3.54 2.78 1.18
C GLN A 135 -3.80 1.32 0.84
N ASN A 136 -4.91 0.81 1.35
CA ASN A 136 -5.45 -0.50 1.00
C ASN A 136 -5.92 -0.51 -0.46
N ILE A 137 -5.58 -1.58 -1.18
CA ILE A 137 -6.11 -1.84 -2.52
C ILE A 137 -7.31 -2.75 -2.37
N MET A 138 -8.46 -2.31 -2.87
CA MET A 138 -9.74 -2.98 -2.65
C MET A 138 -10.06 -3.95 -3.77
N SER A 139 -9.77 -3.59 -5.01
CA SER A 139 -10.07 -4.43 -6.16
C SER A 139 -9.03 -4.29 -7.26
N ALA A 140 -8.93 -5.34 -8.07
CA ALA A 140 -8.08 -5.36 -9.25
C ALA A 140 -8.75 -6.09 -10.42
N ALA A 141 -8.38 -5.73 -11.64
CA ALA A 141 -8.74 -6.43 -12.86
C ALA A 141 -7.52 -6.50 -13.77
N CYS A 142 -7.16 -7.67 -14.27
CA CYS A 142 -6.06 -7.84 -15.21
C CYS A 142 -6.57 -8.36 -16.56
N GLY A 143 -5.91 -7.99 -17.65
CA GLY A 143 -6.28 -8.38 -19.00
C GLY A 143 -6.99 -7.27 -19.79
N PRO A 144 -7.41 -7.55 -21.04
CA PRO A 144 -8.09 -6.57 -21.86
C PRO A 144 -9.42 -6.17 -21.20
N ALA A 145 -9.59 -4.87 -20.96
CA ALA A 145 -10.84 -4.28 -20.48
C ALA A 145 -11.92 -4.25 -21.58
#